data_AF-A0A086KXW7-F1
#
_entry.id   AF-A0A086KXW7-F1
#
_cell.length_a   1.000
_cell.length_b   1.000
_cell.length_c   1.000
_cell.angle_alpha   90.00
_cell.angle_beta   90.00
_cell.angle_gamma   90.00
#
_symmetry.space_group_name_H-M   'P 1'
#
loop_
_entity.id
_entity.type
_entity.pdbx_description
1 polymer ?
#
loop_
_entity_poly.entity_id
_entity_poly.type
_entity_poly.pdbx_seq_one_letter_code
_entity_poly.pdbx_strand_id
1 'polypeptide(L)'
;MAGGDSHRKKKTGKQRLDKFYHLAKEQGYRARSAFKLLQLSQRFRLFEKSCASVVDLCAAPGGWLQVAAKHCPVATTIVGVDLVPIAPIRGVQTFTGDITTPQCAAKLRKLVK
;
A
#
# COMPACT_ATOMS: atom_id res chain seq x y z
N MET A 1 30.16 -2.23 48.58
CA MET A 1 29.38 -3.02 47.61
C MET A 1 28.58 -2.03 46.78
N ALA A 2 28.85 -1.96 45.47
CA ALA A 2 28.23 -1.00 44.55
C ALA A 2 26.89 -1.54 44.03
N GLY A 3 25.81 -0.75 44.15
CA GLY A 3 24.51 -1.01 43.54
C GLY A 3 24.24 0.04 42.46
N GLY A 4 24.30 -0.37 41.20
CA GLY A 4 24.32 0.51 40.04
C GLY A 4 22.97 1.16 39.70
N ASP A 5 23.05 2.45 39.38
CA ASP A 5 22.01 3.25 38.75
C ASP A 5 21.59 2.64 37.41
N SER A 6 20.37 2.13 37.33
CA SER A 6 19.78 1.62 36.10
C SER A 6 19.27 2.80 35.25
N HIS A 7 20.17 3.41 34.48
CA HIS A 7 19.82 4.34 33.41
C HIS A 7 18.96 3.62 32.36
N ARG A 8 17.64 3.73 32.48
CA ARG A 8 16.70 3.30 31.43
C ARG A 8 16.93 4.18 30.20
N LYS A 9 17.72 3.69 29.23
CA LYS A 9 17.88 4.33 27.92
C LYS A 9 16.49 4.63 27.33
N LYS A 10 16.10 5.90 27.26
CA LYS A 10 14.95 6.34 26.47
C LYS A 10 15.19 5.88 25.03
N LYS A 11 14.28 5.07 24.47
CA LYS A 11 14.36 4.63 23.07
C LYS A 11 14.33 5.86 22.14
N THR A 12 15.49 6.32 21.72
CA THR A 12 15.69 7.38 20.72
C THR A 12 15.32 6.84 19.34
N GLY A 13 14.02 6.81 19.03
CA GLY A 13 13.55 6.35 17.72
C GLY A 13 12.19 6.89 17.29
N LYS A 14 11.60 7.82 18.04
CA LYS A 14 10.20 8.25 17.84
C LYS A 14 10.02 9.61 17.16
N GLN A 15 11.09 10.29 16.72
CA GLN A 15 10.98 11.70 16.29
C GLN A 15 11.69 12.09 14.99
N ARG A 16 12.17 11.15 14.18
CA ARG A 16 12.63 11.50 12.83
C ARG A 16 11.86 10.70 11.79
N LEU A 17 10.72 11.26 11.38
CA LEU A 17 10.02 10.83 10.18
C LEU A 17 11.01 10.99 9.01
N ASP A 18 11.14 9.94 8.20
CA ASP A 18 12.14 9.92 7.14
C ASP A 18 11.74 10.83 5.98
N LYS A 19 12.70 11.13 5.09
CA LYS A 19 12.47 11.95 3.89
C LYS A 19 11.27 11.46 3.08
N PHE A 20 11.07 10.14 2.99
CA PHE A 20 9.98 9.54 2.23
C PHE A 20 8.61 9.71 2.88
N TYR A 21 8.53 9.85 4.21
CA TYR A 21 7.29 10.21 4.88
C TYR A 21 6.82 11.62 4.47
N HIS A 22 7.74 12.60 4.51
CA HIS A 22 7.44 13.98 4.11
C HIS A 22 7.08 14.05 2.62
N LEU A 23 7.89 13.40 1.78
CA LEU A 23 7.64 13.34 0.34
C LEU A 23 6.30 12.65 0.00
N ALA A 24 5.90 11.62 0.76
CA ALA A 24 4.60 10.98 0.57
C ALA A 24 3.46 11.97 0.81
N LYS A 25 3.52 12.72 1.92
CA LYS A 25 2.53 13.75 2.23
C LYS A 25 2.48 14.85 1.17
N GLU A 26 3.63 15.37 0.77
CA GLU A 26 3.75 16.39 -0.28
C GLU A 26 3.15 15.94 -1.61
N GLN A 27 3.34 14.67 -1.98
CA GLN A 27 2.80 14.09 -3.21
C GLN A 27 1.39 13.50 -3.05
N GLY A 28 0.76 13.63 -1.88
CA GLY A 28 -0.59 13.11 -1.62
C GLY A 28 -0.69 11.59 -1.50
N TYR A 29 0.43 10.89 -1.33
CA TYR A 29 0.45 9.45 -1.05
C TYR A 29 0.17 9.16 0.44
N ARG A 30 -0.69 8.17 0.69
CA ARG A 30 -1.08 7.73 2.03
C ARG A 30 0.03 7.00 2.79
N ALA A 31 1.02 6.48 2.08
CA ALA A 31 2.13 5.74 2.67
C ALA A 31 3.43 5.96 1.91
N ARG A 32 4.55 6.03 2.65
CA ARG A 32 5.91 6.05 2.09
C ARG A 32 6.27 4.81 1.27
N SER A 33 5.52 3.70 1.43
CA SER A 33 5.69 2.49 0.63
C SER A 33 5.36 2.70 -0.84
N ALA A 34 4.57 3.73 -1.20
CA ALA A 34 4.27 4.09 -2.60
C ALA A 34 5.54 4.24 -3.45
N PHE A 35 6.61 4.82 -2.88
CA PHE A 35 7.88 5.00 -3.58
C PHE A 35 8.57 3.69 -3.95
N LYS A 36 8.37 2.62 -3.17
CA LYS A 36 8.89 1.29 -3.52
C LYS A 36 8.25 0.79 -4.82
N LEU A 37 6.93 0.90 -4.93
CA LEU A 37 6.21 0.44 -6.12
C LEU A 37 6.51 1.33 -7.34
N LEU A 38 6.67 2.65 -7.15
CA LEU A 38 7.12 3.56 -8.21
C LEU A 38 8.50 3.15 -8.76
N GLN A 39 9.47 2.89 -7.88
CA GLN A 39 10.82 2.46 -8.28
C GLN A 39 10.78 1.09 -8.98
N LEU A 40 9.99 0.14 -8.47
CA LEU A 40 9.80 -1.17 -9.11
C LEU A 40 9.15 -1.02 -10.49
N SER A 41 8.11 -0.20 -10.61
CA SER A 41 7.44 0.04 -11.89
C SER A 41 8.38 0.69 -12.91
N GLN A 42 9.27 1.60 -12.50
CA GLN A 42 10.26 2.19 -13.39
C GLN A 42 11.25 1.14 -13.91
N ARG A 43 11.66 0.19 -13.05
CA ARG A 43 12.62 -0.86 -13.41
C ARG A 43 12.02 -2.00 -14.22
N PHE A 44 10.81 -2.43 -13.87
CA PHE A 44 10.19 -3.66 -14.39
C PHE A 44 8.96 -3.41 -15.27
N ARG A 45 8.59 -2.15 -15.48
CA ARG A 45 7.45 -1.74 -16.33
C ARG A 45 6.13 -2.43 -15.93
N LEU A 46 5.82 -2.40 -14.64
CA LEU A 46 4.67 -3.13 -14.06
C LEU A 46 3.29 -2.71 -14.59
N PHE A 47 3.16 -1.46 -15.04
CA PHE A 47 1.88 -0.87 -15.47
C PHE A 47 1.83 -0.60 -16.98
N GLU A 48 2.34 -1.53 -17.79
CA GLU A 48 2.29 -1.42 -19.24
C GLU A 48 0.86 -1.39 -19.80
N LYS A 49 0.73 -0.97 -21.06
CA LYS A 49 -0.58 -0.78 -21.75
C LYS A 49 -1.45 -2.05 -21.77
N SER A 50 -0.83 -3.23 -21.65
CA SER A 50 -1.48 -4.54 -21.62
C SER A 50 -1.99 -4.95 -20.22
N CYS A 51 -1.76 -4.15 -19.17
CA CYS A 51 -2.19 -4.47 -17.82
C CYS A 51 -3.72 -4.43 -17.72
N ALA A 52 -4.36 -5.61 -17.77
CA ALA A 52 -5.81 -5.75 -17.70
C ALA A 52 -6.35 -5.53 -16.28
N SER A 53 -5.65 -6.06 -15.28
CA SER A 53 -6.08 -6.08 -13.88
C SER A 53 -4.91 -5.97 -12.91
N VAL A 54 -5.13 -5.30 -11.78
CA VAL A 54 -4.21 -5.22 -10.64
C VAL A 54 -4.95 -5.60 -9.37
N VAL A 55 -4.36 -6.51 -8.58
CA VAL A 55 -4.86 -6.88 -7.25
C VAL A 55 -3.79 -6.55 -6.22
N ASP A 56 -4.13 -5.70 -5.25
CA ASP A 56 -3.28 -5.34 -4.11
C ASP A 56 -3.79 -6.05 -2.85
N LEU A 57 -2.96 -6.93 -2.28
CA LEU A 57 -3.28 -7.72 -1.09
C LEU A 57 -2.65 -7.07 0.14
N CYS A 58 -3.39 -7.01 1.25
CA CYS A 58 -2.98 -6.28 2.46
C CYS A 58 -2.74 -4.79 2.15
N ALA A 59 -3.70 -4.20 1.42
CA ALA A 59 -3.52 -2.93 0.76
C ALA A 59 -3.68 -1.70 1.67
N ALA A 60 -4.15 -1.82 2.92
CA ALA A 60 -4.35 -0.65 3.78
C ALA A 60 -3.01 0.05 4.09
N PRO A 61 -2.93 1.40 4.03
CA PRO A 61 -4.02 2.38 3.84
C PRO A 61 -4.34 2.75 2.38
N GLY A 62 -3.76 2.06 1.40
CA GLY A 62 -4.01 2.24 -0.04
C GLY A 62 -2.89 2.96 -0.78
N GLY A 63 -1.67 3.01 -0.24
CA GLY A 63 -0.55 3.72 -0.89
C GLY A 63 -0.14 3.13 -2.23
N TRP A 64 -0.16 1.80 -2.37
CA TRP A 64 0.14 1.10 -3.63
C TRP A 64 -1.03 1.19 -4.61
N LEU A 65 -2.28 1.09 -4.12
CA LEU A 65 -3.48 1.39 -4.91
C LEU A 65 -3.47 2.79 -5.54
N GLN A 66 -3.01 3.82 -4.81
CA GLN A 66 -2.86 5.17 -5.38
C GLN A 66 -1.83 5.21 -6.52
N VAL A 67 -0.75 4.44 -6.41
CA VAL A 67 0.25 4.32 -7.47
C VAL A 67 -0.37 3.62 -8.68
N ALA A 68 -1.03 2.47 -8.49
CA ALA A 68 -1.70 1.76 -9.58
C ALA A 68 -2.73 2.65 -10.29
N ALA A 69 -3.61 3.32 -9.54
CA ALA A 69 -4.64 4.19 -10.09
C ALA A 69 -4.09 5.36 -10.93
N LYS A 70 -2.89 5.83 -10.62
CA LYS A 70 -2.23 6.94 -11.34
C LYS A 70 -1.47 6.49 -12.59
N HIS A 71 -0.99 5.24 -12.63
CA HIS A 71 -0.04 4.79 -13.67
C HIS A 71 -0.61 3.72 -14.60
N CYS A 72 -1.62 2.96 -14.17
CA CYS A 72 -2.30 2.02 -15.04
C CYS A 72 -3.15 2.74 -16.10
N PRO A 73 -3.38 2.11 -17.27
CA PRO A 73 -4.42 2.52 -18.19
C PRO A 73 -5.79 2.67 -17.51
N VAL A 74 -6.61 3.61 -18.01
CA VAL A 74 -7.97 3.87 -17.46
C VAL A 74 -8.86 2.62 -17.52
N ALA A 75 -8.63 1.73 -18.48
CA ALA A 75 -9.38 0.49 -18.63
C ALA A 75 -8.97 -0.62 -17.63
N THR A 76 -7.84 -0.46 -16.94
CA THR A 76 -7.34 -1.45 -15.99
C THR A 76 -8.28 -1.56 -14.80
N THR A 77 -8.63 -2.81 -14.44
CA THR A 77 -9.43 -3.07 -13.25
C THR A 77 -8.52 -3.16 -12.03
N ILE A 78 -8.67 -2.24 -11.08
CA ILE A 78 -7.82 -2.17 -9.88
C ILE A 78 -8.64 -2.53 -8.66
N VAL A 79 -8.17 -3.54 -7.90
CA VAL A 79 -8.86 -4.07 -6.73
C VAL A 79 -7.90 -4.14 -5.54
N GLY A 80 -8.34 -3.67 -4.37
CA GLY A 80 -7.62 -3.79 -3.11
C GLY A 80 -8.39 -4.58 -2.06
N VAL A 81 -7.69 -5.41 -1.30
CA VAL A 81 -8.25 -6.12 -0.15
C VAL A 81 -7.33 -6.01 1.06
N ASP A 82 -7.95 -5.84 2.23
CA ASP A 82 -7.28 -5.82 3.52
C ASP A 82 -8.25 -6.25 4.62
N LEU A 83 -7.73 -6.61 5.80
CA LEU A 83 -8.53 -6.86 6.99
C LEU A 83 -9.15 -5.59 7.58
N VAL A 84 -8.61 -4.42 7.25
CA VAL A 84 -9.17 -3.13 7.68
C VAL A 84 -9.75 -2.34 6.49
N PRO A 85 -10.72 -1.43 6.73
CA PRO A 85 -11.26 -0.58 5.68
C PRO A 85 -10.19 0.33 5.07
N ILE A 86 -10.26 0.49 3.74
CA ILE A 86 -9.42 1.42 2.98
C ILE A 86 -10.27 2.61 2.57
N ALA A 87 -9.81 3.84 2.84
CA ALA A 87 -10.54 5.03 2.40
C ALA A 87 -10.68 5.05 0.86
N PRO A 88 -11.80 5.49 0.29
CA PRO A 88 -12.03 5.42 -1.16
C PRO A 88 -10.91 6.06 -1.99
N ILE A 89 -10.56 5.43 -3.12
CA ILE A 89 -9.62 5.95 -4.12
C ILE A 89 -10.34 5.92 -5.47
N ARG A 90 -10.32 7.03 -6.21
CA ARG A 90 -10.97 7.12 -7.52
C ARG A 90 -10.42 6.05 -8.48
N GLY A 91 -11.32 5.34 -9.15
CA GLY A 91 -10.95 4.28 -10.11
C GLY A 91 -10.50 2.97 -9.48
N VAL A 92 -10.64 2.81 -8.16
CA VAL A 92 -10.22 1.59 -7.44
C VAL A 92 -11.41 1.00 -6.69
N GLN A 93 -11.58 -0.32 -6.80
CA GLN A 93 -12.52 -1.06 -5.96
C GLN A 93 -11.81 -1.61 -4.74
N THR A 94 -12.38 -1.45 -3.55
CA THR A 94 -11.80 -1.99 -2.32
C THR A 94 -12.85 -2.74 -1.51
N PHE A 95 -12.45 -3.79 -0.81
CA PHE A 95 -13.30 -4.42 0.19
C PHE A 95 -12.48 -4.96 1.35
N THR A 96 -13.14 -5.09 2.50
CA THR A 96 -12.54 -5.71 3.68
C THR A 96 -12.73 -7.22 3.63
N GLY A 97 -11.65 -7.98 3.86
CA GLY A 97 -11.69 -9.44 3.83
C GLY A 97 -10.36 -10.08 4.20
N ASP A 98 -10.44 -11.32 4.67
CA ASP A 98 -9.28 -12.17 4.94
C ASP A 98 -8.87 -12.91 3.66
N ILE A 99 -7.65 -12.63 3.19
CA ILE A 99 -7.09 -13.19 1.96
C ILE A 99 -6.88 -14.70 2.00
N THR A 100 -6.88 -15.31 3.19
CA THR A 100 -6.75 -16.77 3.37
C THR A 100 -8.08 -17.50 3.14
N THR A 101 -9.19 -16.77 3.05
CA THR A 101 -10.53 -17.37 2.93
C THR A 101 -10.93 -17.66 1.46
N PRO A 102 -11.62 -18.78 1.19
CA PRO A 102 -12.15 -19.07 -0.14
C PRO A 102 -13.11 -17.99 -0.65
N GLN A 103 -13.85 -17.34 0.24
CA GLN A 103 -14.80 -16.27 -0.06
C GLN A 103 -14.09 -15.03 -0.62
N CYS A 104 -12.94 -14.65 -0.04
CA CYS A 104 -12.12 -13.57 -0.57
C CYS A 104 -11.65 -13.88 -1.99
N ALA A 105 -11.10 -15.08 -2.21
CA ALA A 105 -10.65 -15.50 -3.53
C ALA A 105 -11.80 -15.54 -4.56
N ALA A 106 -12.98 -16.03 -4.18
CA ALA A 106 -14.17 -16.03 -5.03
C ALA A 106 -14.65 -14.61 -5.37
N LYS A 107 -14.58 -13.68 -4.42
CA LYS A 107 -14.92 -12.28 -4.65
C LYS A 107 -13.91 -11.59 -5.57
N LEU A 108 -12.61 -11.80 -5.36
CA LEU A 108 -11.57 -11.28 -6.25
C LEU A 108 -11.81 -11.74 -7.69
N ARG A 109 -12.02 -13.05 -7.92
CA ARG A 109 -12.31 -13.61 -9.25
C ARG A 109 -13.51 -12.98 -9.96
N LYS A 110 -14.50 -12.48 -9.23
CA LYS A 110 -15.65 -11.77 -9.81
C LYS A 110 -15.33 -10.32 -10.17
N LEU A 111 -14.40 -9.70 -9.45
CA LEU A 111 -14.04 -8.29 -9.62
C LEU A 111 -12.98 -8.09 -10.70
N VAL A 112 -12.03 -9.02 -10.84
CA VAL A 112 -11.09 -9.01 -11.97
C VAL A 112 -11.71 -9.64 -13.21
N LYS A 113 -11.44 -9.00 -14.35
CA LYS A 113 -11.83 -9.49 -15.68
C LYS A 113 -10.80 -10.47 -16.22
#